data_AF-A0A2T5JRL9-F1
#
_entry.id   AF-A0A2T5JRL9-F1
#
_cell.length_a   1.000
_cell.length_b   1.000
_cell.length_c   1.000
_cell.angle_alpha   90.00
_cell.angle_beta   90.00
_cell.angle_gamma   90.00
#
_symmetry.space_group_name_H-M   'P 1'
#
loop_
_entity.id
_entity.type
_entity.pdbx_description
1 polymer ?
#
loop_
_entity_poly.entity_id
_entity_poly.type
_entity_poly.pdbx_seq_one_letter_code
_entity_poly.pdbx_strand_id
1 'polypeptide(L)'
;MESKPITNTESIINSGDLRTRISWLKQALNYRFSEEYSKELKALNAFETNIEPVASFSTYAPGADLIRDSDFEEYKKTMEEQDTTDISKAAFSPVDFNGVIYWLRQ
;
A
#
# COMPACT_ATOMS: atom_id res chain seq x y z
N MET A 1 5.05 3.99 -19.67
CA MET A 1 3.77 4.49 -19.15
C MET A 1 4.06 5.19 -17.83
N GLU A 2 3.60 6.43 -17.68
CA GLU A 2 3.67 7.12 -16.37
C GLU A 2 2.71 6.42 -15.42
N SER A 3 3.22 5.91 -14.29
CA SER A 3 2.34 5.40 -13.23
C SER A 3 1.65 6.58 -12.54
N LYS A 4 0.46 6.39 -11.99
CA LYS A 4 -0.22 7.46 -11.23
C LYS A 4 0.53 7.68 -9.90
N PRO A 5 0.56 8.92 -9.37
CA PRO A 5 1.11 9.16 -8.05
C PRO A 5 0.33 8.38 -6.99
N ILE A 6 1.03 7.86 -5.98
CA ILE A 6 0.41 7.21 -4.83
C ILE A 6 0.47 8.16 -3.65
N THR A 7 -0.68 8.45 -3.06
CA THR A 7 -0.81 9.29 -1.87
C THR A 7 -1.50 8.54 -0.73
N ASN A 8 -1.70 9.20 0.41
CA ASN A 8 -2.46 8.65 1.54
C ASN A 8 -3.96 9.01 1.46
N THR A 9 -4.46 9.30 0.26
CA THR A 9 -5.86 9.67 0.04
C THR A 9 -6.68 8.53 -0.56
N GLU A 10 -6.00 7.59 -1.22
CA GLU A 10 -6.58 6.40 -1.81
C GLU A 10 -7.15 5.47 -0.75
N SER A 11 -8.35 4.95 -0.99
CA SER A 11 -8.99 3.96 -0.11
C SER A 11 -8.25 2.63 -0.07
N ILE A 12 -7.67 2.22 -1.20
CA ILE A 12 -6.92 0.96 -1.33
C ILE A 12 -5.62 1.23 -2.08
N ILE A 13 -4.51 0.75 -1.53
CA ILE A 13 -3.20 0.76 -2.17
C ILE A 13 -2.76 -0.68 -2.37
N ASN A 14 -2.45 -1.08 -3.60
CA ASN A 14 -1.87 -2.40 -3.86
C ASN A 14 -0.35 -2.37 -3.70
N SER A 15 0.23 -3.35 -3.01
CA SER A 15 1.68 -3.40 -2.79
C SER A 15 2.50 -3.57 -4.08
N GLY A 16 1.93 -4.21 -5.10
CA GLY A 16 2.54 -4.33 -6.43
C GLY A 16 2.63 -2.98 -7.13
N ASP A 17 1.57 -2.18 -7.06
CA ASP A 17 1.53 -0.82 -7.60
C ASP A 17 2.49 0.10 -6.85
N LEU A 18 2.54 -0.02 -5.51
CA LEU A 18 3.50 0.69 -4.65
C LEU A 18 4.94 0.44 -5.09
N ARG A 19 5.35 -0.82 -5.20
CA ARG A 19 6.71 -1.21 -5.64
C ARG A 19 7.01 -0.72 -7.06
N THR A 20 6.03 -0.84 -7.95
CA THR A 20 6.15 -0.37 -9.33
C THR A 20 6.35 1.15 -9.38
N ARG A 21 5.60 1.90 -8.56
CA ARG A 21 5.72 3.36 -8.46
C ARG A 21 7.06 3.78 -7.88
N ILE A 22 7.52 3.14 -6.79
CA ILE A 22 8.84 3.40 -6.20
C ILE A 22 9.96 3.15 -7.23
N SER A 23 9.91 2.03 -7.96
CA SER A 23 10.90 1.71 -9.00
C SER A 23 10.89 2.74 -10.12
N TRP A 24 9.71 3.16 -10.58
CA TRP A 24 9.57 4.19 -11.60
C TRP A 24 10.11 5.55 -11.13
N LEU A 25 9.80 5.99 -9.91
CA LEU A 25 10.28 7.26 -9.35
C LEU A 25 11.81 7.30 -9.25
N LYS A 26 12.43 6.18 -8.81
CA LYS A 26 13.90 6.03 -8.78
C LYS A 26 14.51 6.22 -10.18
N GLN A 27 13.91 5.64 -11.21
CA GLN A 27 14.37 5.80 -12.60
C GLN A 27 14.14 7.22 -13.13
N ALA A 28 12.97 7.81 -12.88
CA ALA A 28 12.62 9.16 -13.32
C ALA A 28 13.57 10.21 -12.73
N LEU A 29 13.86 10.13 -11.43
CA LEU A 29 14.77 11.04 -10.74
C LEU A 29 16.23 10.91 -11.19
N ASN A 30 16.65 9.72 -11.61
CA ASN A 30 17.97 9.53 -12.23
C ASN A 30 18.08 10.22 -13.59
N TYR A 31 16.98 10.35 -14.33
CA TYR A 31 16.96 11.01 -15.63
C TYR A 31 16.80 12.52 -15.52
N ARG A 32 15.89 12.99 -14.66
CA ARG A 32 15.63 14.42 -14.43
C ARG A 32 15.17 14.65 -12.99
N PHE A 33 15.83 15.57 -12.31
CA PHE A 33 15.39 15.99 -10.98
C PHE A 33 13.98 16.61 -11.01
N SER A 34 13.13 16.16 -10.09
CA SER A 34 11.82 16.71 -9.80
C SER A 34 11.62 16.70 -8.28
N GLU A 35 11.35 17.86 -7.71
CA GLU A 35 11.13 17.97 -6.26
C GLU A 35 9.88 17.19 -5.84
N GLU A 36 8.83 17.22 -6.66
CA GLU A 36 7.58 16.49 -6.43
C GLU A 36 7.83 14.97 -6.39
N TYR A 37 8.57 14.44 -7.37
CA TYR A 37 8.92 13.02 -7.41
C TYR A 37 9.84 12.61 -6.26
N SER A 38 10.72 13.51 -5.83
CA SER A 38 11.59 13.26 -4.67
C SER A 38 10.79 13.20 -3.36
N LYS A 39 9.83 14.11 -3.17
CA LYS A 39 8.91 14.11 -2.01
C LYS A 39 8.05 12.85 -2.00
N GLU A 40 7.47 12.49 -3.14
CA GLU A 40 6.69 11.27 -3.28
C GLU A 40 7.54 10.03 -2.97
N LEU A 41 8.71 9.88 -3.58
CA LEU A 41 9.60 8.74 -3.34
C LEU A 41 10.00 8.62 -1.86
N LYS A 42 10.26 9.75 -1.19
CA LYS A 42 10.57 9.76 0.24
C LYS A 42 9.38 9.26 1.08
N ALA A 43 8.17 9.71 0.76
CA ALA A 43 6.96 9.27 1.45
C ALA A 43 6.69 7.76 1.22
N LEU A 44 6.81 7.28 -0.02
CA LEU A 44 6.57 5.88 -0.36
C LEU A 44 7.63 4.94 0.23
N ASN A 45 8.91 5.33 0.28
CA ASN A 45 9.93 4.52 0.96
C ASN A 45 9.69 4.45 2.47
N ALA A 46 9.27 5.56 3.10
CA ALA A 46 8.94 5.56 4.52
C ALA A 46 7.74 4.64 4.81
N PHE A 47 6.72 4.68 3.94
CA PHE A 47 5.60 3.76 4.01
C PHE A 47 6.03 2.30 3.83
N GLU A 48 6.87 1.99 2.83
CA GLU A 48 7.41 0.64 2.63
C GLU A 48 8.17 0.12 3.87
N THR A 49 8.97 0.97 4.52
CA THR A 49 9.67 0.64 5.78
C THR A 49 8.70 0.31 6.92
N ASN A 50 7.54 0.98 6.99
CA ASN A 50 6.51 0.67 7.99
C ASN A 50 5.80 -0.66 7.70
N ILE A 51 5.77 -1.09 6.43
CA ILE A 51 5.15 -2.35 6.01
C ILE A 51 6.05 -3.56 6.34
N GLU A 52 7.37 -3.45 6.13
CA GLU A 52 8.34 -4.53 6.36
C GLU A 52 8.18 -5.33 7.66
N PRO A 53 8.01 -4.72 8.85
CA PRO A 53 7.90 -5.48 10.10
C PRO A 53 6.59 -6.27 10.23
N VAL A 54 5.57 -5.92 9.46
CA VAL A 54 4.24 -6.54 9.51
C VAL A 54 3.86 -7.25 8.22
N ALA A 55 4.73 -7.29 7.22
CA ALA A 55 4.49 -7.99 5.98
C ALA A 55 4.98 -9.43 6.08
N SER A 56 4.10 -10.41 5.83
CA SER A 56 4.57 -11.74 5.46
C SER A 56 5.09 -11.70 4.02
N PHE A 57 6.26 -12.28 3.77
CA PHE A 57 6.82 -12.39 2.42
C PHE A 57 5.86 -13.12 1.46
N SER A 58 5.05 -14.05 1.97
CA SER A 58 4.10 -14.84 1.18
C SER A 58 2.90 -14.04 0.66
N THR A 59 2.54 -12.92 1.29
CA THR A 59 1.34 -12.14 0.93
C THR A 59 1.65 -10.74 0.44
N TYR A 60 2.69 -10.09 0.97
CA TYR A 60 3.11 -8.78 0.48
C TYR A 60 3.83 -8.84 -0.88
N ALA A 61 4.59 -9.91 -1.17
CA ALA A 61 5.32 -10.06 -2.43
C ALA A 61 4.47 -10.30 -3.69
N PRO A 62 3.39 -11.11 -3.67
CA PRO A 62 2.54 -11.31 -4.85
C PRO A 62 1.59 -10.13 -5.14
N GLY A 63 1.40 -9.21 -4.19
CA GLY A 63 0.43 -8.12 -4.28
C GLY A 63 -0.61 -8.25 -3.17
N ALA A 64 -0.47 -7.44 -2.12
CA ALA A 64 -1.42 -7.31 -1.04
C ALA A 64 -2.10 -5.95 -1.09
N ASP A 65 -3.37 -5.91 -0.72
CA ASP A 65 -4.11 -4.67 -0.57
C ASP A 65 -3.88 -4.09 0.83
N LEU A 66 -3.59 -2.79 0.86
CA LEU A 66 -3.56 -1.96 2.04
C LEU A 66 -4.83 -1.11 2.02
N ILE A 67 -5.71 -1.32 2.99
CA ILE A 67 -7.04 -0.70 3.05
C ILE A 67 -7.03 0.42 4.07
N ARG A 68 -7.44 1.62 3.68
CA ARG A 68 -7.50 2.77 4.58
C ARG A 68 -8.45 2.49 5.74
N ASP A 69 -8.07 2.90 6.95
CA ASP A 69 -8.85 2.70 8.18
C ASP A 69 -10.31 3.17 8.07
N SER A 70 -10.55 4.31 7.41
CA SER A 70 -11.90 4.84 7.19
C SER A 70 -12.81 3.92 6.37
N ASP A 71 -12.23 3.10 5.50
CA ASP A 71 -12.94 2.23 4.56
C ASP A 71 -12.86 0.74 5.00
N PHE A 72 -12.17 0.47 6.12
CA PHE A 72 -11.82 -0.88 6.55
C PHE A 72 -13.04 -1.73 6.93
N GLU A 73 -13.97 -1.17 7.70
CA GLU A 73 -15.19 -1.87 8.11
C GLU A 73 -16.10 -2.22 6.92
N GLU A 74 -16.22 -1.30 5.96
CA GLU A 74 -17.00 -1.52 4.74
C GLU A 74 -16.34 -2.57 3.84
N TYR A 75 -15.02 -2.50 3.70
CA TYR A 75 -14.24 -3.51 2.97
C TYR A 75 -14.43 -4.89 3.58
N LYS A 76 -14.28 -5.01 4.90
CA LYS A 76 -14.45 -6.28 5.63
C LYS A 76 -15.85 -6.86 5.43
N LYS A 77 -16.89 -6.04 5.56
CA LYS A 77 -18.28 -6.47 5.36
C LYS A 77 -18.52 -6.95 3.92
N THR A 78 -18.07 -6.19 2.92
CA THR A 78 -18.22 -6.56 1.51
C THR A 78 -17.52 -7.88 1.19
N MET A 79 -16.37 -8.10 1.81
CA MET A 79 -15.59 -9.32 1.66
C MET A 79 -16.21 -10.52 2.39
N GLU A 80 -16.74 -10.34 3.61
CA GLU A 80 -17.47 -11.38 4.35
C GLU A 80 -18.74 -11.84 3.60
N GLU A 81 -19.39 -10.93 2.86
CA GLU A 81 -20.56 -11.23 2.04
C GLU A 81 -20.20 -11.97 0.74
N GLN A 82 -18.97 -11.81 0.23
CA GLN A 82 -18.50 -12.42 -1.02
C GLN A 82 -17.78 -13.76 -0.82
N ASP A 83 -17.09 -13.96 0.30
CA ASP A 83 -16.17 -15.08 0.50
C ASP A 83 -16.45 -15.80 1.83
N THR A 84 -17.29 -16.84 1.79
CA THR A 84 -17.77 -17.58 2.98
C THR A 84 -16.70 -18.41 3.70
N THR A 85 -15.42 -18.36 3.30
CA THR A 85 -14.46 -19.40 3.73
C THR A 85 -13.08 -18.99 4.24
N ASP A 86 -12.56 -17.77 4.07
CA ASP A 86 -11.16 -17.53 4.47
C ASP A 86 -10.79 -16.14 5.02
N ILE A 87 -11.73 -15.22 5.20
CA ILE A 87 -11.41 -13.84 5.63
C ILE A 87 -11.47 -13.66 7.14
N SER A 88 -12.27 -14.46 7.84
CA SER A 88 -12.29 -14.48 9.32
C SER A 88 -10.95 -14.92 9.93
N LYS A 89 -10.01 -15.44 9.11
CA LYS A 89 -8.65 -15.81 9.49
C LYS A 89 -7.55 -14.89 8.96
N ALA A 90 -7.86 -13.96 8.04
CA ALA A 90 -6.88 -13.03 7.54
C ALA A 90 -6.51 -12.05 8.66
N ALA A 91 -5.26 -12.12 9.13
CA ALA A 91 -4.75 -11.15 10.09
C ALA A 91 -4.56 -9.81 9.38
N PHE A 92 -5.15 -8.75 9.91
CA PHE A 92 -4.93 -7.39 9.43
C PHE A 92 -3.93 -6.69 10.34
N SER A 93 -2.89 -6.13 9.74
CA SER A 93 -1.85 -5.41 10.47
C SER A 93 -1.93 -3.92 10.13
N PRO A 94 -1.97 -3.02 11.13
CA PRO A 94 -1.99 -1.59 10.86
C PRO A 94 -0.61 -1.11 10.40
N VAL A 95 -0.62 -0.19 9.44
CA VAL A 95 0.55 0.44 8.84
C VAL A 95 0.28 1.94 8.72
N ASP A 96 1.19 2.77 9.21
CA ASP A 96 1.08 4.22 9.08
C ASP A 96 1.59 4.70 7.71
N PHE A 97 0.78 5.50 7.03
CA PHE A 97 1.16 6.29 5.87
C PHE A 97 0.95 7.79 6.13
N ASN A 98 1.99 8.46 6.62
CA ASN A 98 1.98 9.90 6.92
C ASN A 98 0.82 10.29 7.86
N GLY A 99 0.59 9.50 8.92
CA GLY A 99 -0.49 9.75 9.89
C GLY A 99 -1.85 9.17 9.50
N VAL A 100 -1.97 8.51 8.35
CA VAL A 100 -3.17 7.77 7.94
C VAL A 100 -2.90 6.28 8.09
N ILE A 101 -3.76 5.60 8.84
CA ILE A 101 -3.63 4.16 9.06
C ILE A 101 -4.21 3.39 7.87
N TYR A 102 -3.44 2.42 7.39
CA TYR A 102 -3.84 1.42 6.43
C TYR A 102 -3.73 0.02 7.05
N TRP A 103 -4.67 -0.85 6.75
CA TRP A 103 -4.70 -2.23 7.19
C TRP A 103 -4.15 -3.11 6.07
N LEU A 104 -2.96 -3.66 6.29
CA LEU A 104 -2.38 -4.66 5.41
C LEU A 104 -3.05 -6.00 5.66
N ARG A 105 -3.58 -6.61 4.59
CA ARG A 105 -4.07 -7.99 4.62
C ARG A 105 -2.89 -8.96 4.57
N GLN A 106 -2.73 -9.80 5.61
CA GLN A 106 -1.68 -10.82 5.69
C GLN A 106 -2.07 -12.17 5.09
#